data_AF-A0A841FY12-F1
#
_entry.id   AF-A0A841FY12-F1
#
_cell.length_a   1.000
_cell.length_b   1.000
_cell.length_c   1.000
_cell.angle_alpha   90.00
_cell.angle_beta   90.00
_cell.angle_gamma   90.00
#
_symmetry.space_group_name_H-M   'P 1'
#
loop_
_entity.id
_entity.type
_entity.pdbx_description
1 polymer ?
#
loop_
_entity_poly.entity_id
_entity_poly.type
_entity_poly.pdbx_seq_one_letter_code
_entity_poly.pdbx_strand_id
1 'polypeptide(L)'
;MSHLLRQVTDDLILVDINGTRVLAQADCPHRGGRLLFSHVNERTLRITCPLHLSSFEIVDGRPVSGPSCDPLRIRAVLDPAERP
;
A
#
# COMPACT_ATOMS: atom_id res chain seq x y z
N MET A 1 1.81 15.40 -9.07
CA MET A 1 1.63 14.68 -7.80
C MET A 1 0.46 13.75 -8.01
N SER A 2 0.80 12.49 -8.29
CA SER A 2 -0.17 11.47 -8.70
C SER A 2 0.23 10.18 -8.03
N HIS A 3 -0.71 9.61 -7.29
CA HIS A 3 -0.65 8.22 -6.87
C HIS A 3 -1.67 7.40 -7.66
N LEU A 4 -1.45 6.09 -7.69
CA LEU A 4 -2.40 5.12 -8.22
C LEU A 4 -2.56 3.99 -7.21
N LEU A 5 -3.81 3.67 -6.90
CA LEU A 5 -4.19 2.41 -6.27
C LEU A 5 -5.01 1.61 -7.28
N ARG A 6 -4.60 0.37 -7.56
CA ARG A 6 -5.30 -0.48 -8.51
C ARG A 6 -5.34 -1.91 -8.00
N GLN A 7 -6.51 -2.55 -8.06
CA GLN A 7 -6.63 -3.99 -7.84
C GLN A 7 -5.96 -4.75 -8.99
N VAL A 8 -5.09 -5.71 -8.68
CA VAL A 8 -4.36 -6.51 -9.69
C VAL A 8 -4.90 -7.93 -9.74
N THR A 9 -5.06 -8.55 -8.57
CA THR A 9 -5.69 -9.86 -8.33
C THR A 9 -6.62 -9.72 -7.12
N ASP A 10 -7.34 -10.76 -6.73
CA ASP A 10 -8.17 -10.70 -5.51
C ASP A 10 -7.34 -10.41 -4.24
N ASP A 11 -6.09 -10.89 -4.20
CA ASP A 11 -5.19 -10.78 -3.05
C ASP A 11 -4.13 -9.67 -3.17
N LEU A 12 -4.03 -8.96 -4.31
CA LEU A 12 -3.01 -7.93 -4.53
C LEU A 12 -3.56 -6.61 -5.08
N ILE A 13 -2.97 -5.52 -4.58
CA ILE A 13 -3.08 -4.18 -5.15
C ILE A 13 -1.71 -3.68 -5.62
N LEU A 14 -1.72 -2.89 -6.69
CA LEU A 14 -0.61 -2.04 -7.09
C LEU A 14 -0.76 -0.70 -6.37
N VAL A 15 0.32 -0.30 -5.69
CA VAL A 15 0.47 1.03 -5.11
C VAL A 15 1.58 1.74 -5.87
N ASP A 16 1.26 2.83 -6.56
CA ASP A 16 2.22 3.72 -7.19
C ASP A 16 2.21 5.06 -6.45
N ILE A 17 3.35 5.44 -5.85
CA ILE A 17 3.55 6.74 -5.22
C ILE A 17 4.76 7.40 -5.87
N ASN A 18 4.53 8.41 -6.72
CA ASN A 18 5.59 9.16 -7.39
C ASN A 18 6.60 8.25 -8.15
N GLY A 19 6.12 7.17 -8.77
CA GLY A 19 6.95 6.19 -9.48
C GLY A 19 7.52 5.08 -8.60
N THR A 20 7.35 5.16 -7.27
CA THR A 20 7.63 4.04 -6.36
C THR A 20 6.47 3.08 -6.45
N ARG A 21 6.67 1.96 -7.13
CA ARG A 21 5.61 0.99 -7.43
C ARG A 21 5.84 -0.28 -6.63
N VAL A 22 4.82 -0.71 -5.90
CA VAL A 22 4.85 -1.96 -5.14
C VAL A 22 3.58 -2.76 -5.35
N LEU A 23 3.72 -4.09 -5.34
CA LEU A 23 2.59 -5.00 -5.17
C LEU A 23 2.45 -5.33 -3.70
N ALA A 24 1.31 -5.01 -3.10
CA ALA A 24 1.00 -5.28 -1.70
C ALA A 24 -0.24 -6.17 -1.59
N GLN A 25 -0.41 -6.86 -0.46
CA GLN A 25 -1.67 -7.57 -0.19
C GLN A 25 -2.86 -6.61 -0.25
N ALA A 26 -3.98 -7.07 -0.81
CA ALA A 26 -5.15 -6.23 -1.09
C ALA A 26 -5.93 -5.83 0.17
N ASP A 27 -5.84 -6.64 1.23
CA ASP A 27 -6.59 -6.45 2.45
C ASP A 27 -5.68 -6.14 3.63
N CYS A 28 -6.12 -5.21 4.48
CA CYS A 28 -5.41 -4.81 5.67
C CYS A 28 -5.29 -6.00 6.64
N PRO A 29 -4.07 -6.31 7.15
CA PRO A 29 -3.84 -7.45 8.03
C PRO A 29 -4.55 -7.33 9.39
N HIS A 30 -5.03 -6.14 9.76
CA HIS A 30 -5.77 -5.97 11.01
C HIS A 30 -7.12 -6.70 10.99
N ARG A 31 -8.01 -6.37 10.04
CA ARG A 31 -9.38 -6.89 9.96
C ARG A 31 -9.96 -6.91 8.54
N GLY A 32 -9.11 -7.10 7.53
CA GLY A 32 -9.58 -7.30 6.15
C GLY A 32 -10.11 -6.03 5.46
N GLY A 33 -9.70 -4.85 5.92
CA GLY A 33 -10.11 -3.59 5.26
C GLY A 33 -9.50 -3.49 3.86
N ARG A 34 -10.32 -3.32 2.83
CA ARG A 34 -9.89 -3.24 1.42
C ARG A 34 -8.97 -2.03 1.18
N LEU A 35 -7.72 -2.29 0.84
CA LEU A 35 -6.68 -1.26 0.68
C LEU A 35 -6.74 -0.54 -0.68
N LEU A 36 -7.53 -1.03 -1.64
CA LEU A 36 -7.83 -0.27 -2.86
C LEU A 36 -8.44 1.10 -2.57
N PHE A 37 -9.13 1.25 -1.43
CA PHE A 37 -9.76 2.50 -1.00
C PHE A 37 -8.92 3.27 0.04
N SER A 38 -7.63 2.94 0.15
CA SER A 38 -6.74 3.60 1.09
C SER A 38 -6.49 5.06 0.75
N HIS A 39 -6.27 5.86 1.79
CA HIS A 39 -5.65 7.16 1.63
C HIS A 39 -4.14 6.97 1.40
N VAL A 40 -3.57 7.71 0.46
CA VAL A 40 -2.14 7.68 0.13
C VAL A 40 -1.48 8.98 0.57
N ASN A 41 -0.44 8.87 1.39
CA ASN A 41 0.41 10.00 1.73
C ASN A 41 1.67 9.98 0.87
N GLU A 42 1.65 10.80 -0.18
CA GLU A 42 2.75 10.89 -1.16
C GLU A 42 4.06 11.42 -0.56
N ARG A 43 3.98 12.23 0.51
CA ARG A 43 5.16 12.82 1.17
C ARG A 43 5.90 11.81 2.02
N THR A 44 5.18 10.89 2.67
CA THR A 44 5.78 9.90 3.56
C THR A 44 5.87 8.51 2.96
N LEU A 45 5.38 8.30 1.72
CA LEU A 45 5.28 6.98 1.09
C LEU A 45 4.49 5.98 1.95
N ARG A 46 3.32 6.41 2.43
CA ARG A 46 2.46 5.58 3.30
C ARG A 46 1.09 5.38 2.68
N ILE A 47 0.51 4.21 2.95
CA ILE A 47 -0.93 3.99 2.76
C ILE A 47 -1.60 3.86 4.11
N THR A 48 -2.83 4.37 4.21
CA THR A 48 -3.66 4.27 5.40
C THR A 48 -4.94 3.50 5.06
N CYS A 49 -5.17 2.40 5.77
CA CYS A 49 -6.38 1.59 5.65
C CYS A 49 -7.61 2.46 5.99
N PRO A 50 -8.64 2.49 5.13
CA PRO A 50 -9.80 3.36 5.33
C PRO A 50 -10.70 2.92 6.50
N LEU A 51 -10.58 1.66 6.94
CA LEU A 51 -11.50 1.08 7.92
C LEU A 51 -11.16 1.49 9.36
N HIS A 52 -9.89 1.36 9.76
CA HIS A 52 -9.45 1.60 11.14
C HIS A 52 -8.17 2.45 11.22
N LEU A 53 -7.77 3.07 10.11
CA LEU A 53 -6.65 4.00 10.03
C LEU A 53 -5.27 3.41 10.38
N SER A 54 -5.12 2.08 10.29
CA SER A 54 -3.79 1.44 10.28
C SER A 54 -3.00 1.98 9.09
N SER A 55 -1.79 2.50 9.34
CA SER A 55 -0.91 3.01 8.28
C SER A 55 0.37 2.19 8.17
N PHE A 56 0.86 2.06 6.94
CA PHE A 56 2.01 1.21 6.60
C PHE A 56 2.96 1.95 5.67
N GLU A 57 4.27 1.76 5.87
CA GLU A 57 5.28 2.13 4.88
C GLU A 57 5.14 1.24 3.64
N ILE A 58 5.11 1.80 2.43
CA ILE A 58 4.90 0.98 1.23
C ILE A 58 6.14 0.19 0.80
N VAL A 59 7.32 0.60 1.26
CA VAL A 59 8.61 0.00 0.85
C VAL A 59 8.80 -1.38 1.49
N ASP A 60 8.46 -1.52 2.77
CA ASP A 60 8.69 -2.73 3.55
C ASP A 60 7.42 -3.26 4.26
N GLY A 61 6.32 -2.52 4.18
CA GLY A 61 5.05 -2.89 4.79
C GLY A 61 4.97 -2.66 6.30
N ARG A 62 5.98 -2.04 6.91
CA ARG A 62 6.06 -1.85 8.36
C ARG A 62 4.87 -1.02 8.86
N PRO A 63 4.17 -1.45 9.94
CA PRO A 63 3.11 -0.67 10.53
C PRO A 63 3.69 0.57 11.22
N VAL A 64 3.01 1.70 11.05
CA VAL A 64 3.45 3.01 11.55
C VAL A 64 2.48 3.54 12.61
N SER A 65 1.18 3.40 12.37
CA SER A 65 0.14 3.88 13.28
C SER A 65 -1.12 3.03 13.17
N GLY A 66 -2.02 3.22 14.13
CA GLY A 66 -3.32 2.53 14.21
C GLY A 66 -3.28 1.31 15.12
N PRO A 67 -4.33 0.47 15.09
CA PRO A 67 -4.40 -0.74 15.89
C PRO A 67 -3.22 -1.69 15.66
N SER A 68 -2.84 -2.43 16.71
CA SER A 68 -1.82 -3.48 16.61
C SER A 68 -2.25 -4.54 15.58
N CYS A 69 -1.37 -4.80 14.61
CA CYS A 69 -1.57 -5.79 13.56
C CYS A 69 -0.23 -6.20 12.94
N ASP A 70 -0.25 -7.30 12.19
CA ASP A 70 0.91 -7.75 11.42
C ASP A 70 1.34 -6.72 10.37
N PRO A 71 2.61 -6.73 9.91
CA PRO A 71 3.04 -5.92 8.78
C PRO A 71 2.21 -6.16 7.52
N LEU A 72 2.07 -5.12 6.71
CA LEU A 72 1.50 -5.23 5.37
C LEU A 72 2.44 -6.08 4.50
N ARG A 73 1.95 -7.17 3.94
CA ARG A 73 2.76 -7.99 3.03
C ARG A 73 3.03 -7.23 1.73
N ILE A 74 4.30 -6.92 1.46
CA ILE A 74 4.80 -6.46 0.16
C ILE A 74 5.28 -7.67 -0.63
N ARG A 75 4.70 -7.92 -1.80
CA ARG A 75 5.07 -9.03 -2.69
C ARG A 75 6.26 -8.71 -3.57
N ALA A 76 6.29 -7.50 -4.12
CA ALA A 76 7.37 -7.06 -4.98
C ALA A 76 7.47 -5.53 -4.93
N VAL A 77 8.71 -5.04 -4.96
CA VAL A 77 8.99 -3.68 -5.39
C VAL A 77 9.24 -3.76 -6.89
N LEU A 78 8.47 -2.99 -7.65
CA LEU A 78 8.59 -2.94 -9.10
C LEU A 78 9.56 -1.81 -9.42
N ASP A 79 10.63 -2.14 -10.13
CA ASP A 79 11.56 -1.13 -10.64
C ASP A 79 10.79 -0.05 -11.41
N PRO A 80 11.24 1.22 -11.38
CA PRO A 80 10.66 2.23 -12.26
C PRO A 80 10.77 1.67 -13.68
N ALA A 81 9.64 1.58 -14.38
CA ALA A 81 9.64 1.15 -15.76
C ALA A 81 10.60 2.08 -16.46
N GLU A 82 11.57 1.52 -17.20
CA GLU A 82 12.29 2.30 -18.19
C GLU A 82 11.25 3.08 -18.98
N ARG A 83 11.27 4.39 -18.77
CA ARG A 83 10.43 5.32 -19.48
C ARG A 83 11.08 5.42 -20.86
N PRO A 84 10.44 4.95 -21.94
CA PRO A 84 10.99 5.09 -23.27
C PRO A 84 11.23 6.55 -23.63
#